data_AF-A0A930XJ51-F1
#
_entry.id   AF-A0A930XJ51-F1
#
_cell.length_a   1.000
_cell.length_b   1.000
_cell.length_c   1.000
_cell.angle_alpha   90.00
_cell.angle_beta   90.00
_cell.angle_gamma   90.00
#
_symmetry.space_group_name_H-M   'P 1'
#
loop_
_entity.id
_entity.type
_entity.pdbx_description
1 polymer ?
#
loop_
_entity_poly.entity_id
_entity_poly.type
_entity_poly.pdbx_seq_one_letter_code
_entity_poly.pdbx_strand_id
1 'polypeptide(L)'
;MDIFETSCNTCGFCLDWGIGGTMYVIDETGKRVLAPHPSEFIIMDRILGENASEELINERTGYLEGWLCLDCLSISSLDLERDVLECQKCQSIHGKSVNDMIGQRCPKCNDPSSEIEVNFTGWET
;
A
#
# COMPACT_ATOMS: atom_id res chain seq x y z
N MET A 1 18.22 -2.03 0.95
CA MET A 1 16.81 -2.44 1.16
C MET A 1 16.47 -3.47 0.10
N ASP A 2 15.82 -4.58 0.45
CA ASP A 2 15.38 -5.57 -0.54
C ASP A 2 14.22 -4.99 -1.35
N ILE A 3 14.29 -5.10 -2.68
CA ILE A 3 13.23 -4.65 -3.59
C ILE A 3 12.44 -5.88 -4.03
N PHE A 4 11.15 -5.84 -3.79
CA PHE A 4 10.20 -6.84 -4.25
C PHE A 4 9.20 -6.19 -5.20
N GLU A 5 8.89 -6.87 -6.30
CA GLU A 5 7.85 -6.48 -7.24
C GLU A 5 6.74 -7.53 -7.21
N THR A 6 5.49 -7.09 -7.22
CA THR A 6 4.34 -8.00 -7.28
C THR A 6 3.79 -7.98 -8.70
N SER A 7 3.85 -9.11 -9.42
CA SER A 7 3.47 -9.13 -10.84
C SER A 7 2.87 -10.46 -11.29
N CYS A 8 2.07 -10.44 -12.35
CA CYS A 8 1.54 -11.64 -12.99
C CYS A 8 2.62 -12.44 -13.73
N ASN A 9 2.75 -13.73 -13.41
CA ASN A 9 3.69 -14.66 -14.04
C ASN A 9 3.44 -14.93 -15.55
N THR A 10 2.26 -14.57 -16.06
CA THR A 10 1.84 -14.87 -17.43
C THR A 10 1.92 -13.64 -18.34
N CYS A 11 1.37 -12.50 -17.90
CA CYS A 11 1.27 -11.29 -18.73
C CYS A 11 2.14 -10.11 -18.25
N GLY A 12 2.89 -10.28 -17.17
CA GLY A 12 3.74 -9.23 -16.60
C GLY A 12 2.96 -8.03 -16.06
N PHE A 13 1.67 -8.18 -15.76
CA PHE A 13 0.91 -7.13 -15.08
C PHE A 13 1.53 -6.85 -13.71
N CYS A 14 2.18 -5.71 -13.57
CA CYS A 14 2.80 -5.26 -12.33
C CYS A 14 1.80 -4.51 -11.46
N LEU A 15 1.77 -4.87 -10.19
CA LEU A 15 1.14 -4.13 -9.11
C LEU A 15 2.23 -3.27 -8.46
N ASP A 16 2.42 -2.07 -9.00
CA ASP A 16 3.45 -1.10 -8.58
C ASP A 16 3.13 -0.51 -7.20
N TRP A 17 3.21 -1.36 -6.17
CA TRP A 17 3.02 -1.03 -4.77
C TRP A 17 3.85 -1.98 -3.89
N GLY A 18 4.58 -1.41 -2.93
CA GLY A 18 5.41 -2.19 -2.00
C GLY A 18 4.59 -3.09 -1.07
N ILE A 19 5.12 -4.26 -0.77
CA ILE A 19 4.51 -5.19 0.20
C ILE A 19 4.67 -4.60 1.61
N GLY A 20 3.60 -4.64 2.42
CA GLY A 20 3.61 -4.18 3.81
C GLY A 20 3.15 -2.72 4.01
N GLY A 21 2.82 -2.01 2.93
CA GLY A 21 2.28 -0.66 3.01
C GLY A 21 3.32 0.40 3.39
N THR A 22 2.86 1.61 3.65
CA THR A 22 3.68 2.75 4.08
C THR A 22 3.00 3.42 5.27
N MET A 23 3.71 3.50 6.39
CA MET A 23 3.23 4.22 7.56
C MET A 23 3.02 5.70 7.20
N TYR A 24 2.02 6.32 7.80
CA TYR A 24 1.86 7.77 7.78
C TYR A 24 1.57 8.30 9.19
N VAL A 25 1.81 9.60 9.35
CA VAL A 25 1.49 10.37 10.55
C VAL A 25 0.63 11.56 10.13
N ILE A 26 -0.48 11.80 10.81
CA ILE A 26 -1.35 12.95 10.60
C ILE A 26 -0.73 14.15 11.30
N ASP A 27 -0.43 15.24 10.60
CA ASP A 27 0.08 16.48 11.19
C ASP A 27 -1.04 17.34 11.83
N GLU A 28 -0.68 18.47 12.46
CA GLU A 28 -1.64 19.36 13.13
C GLU A 28 -2.71 19.95 12.19
N THR A 29 -2.48 19.90 10.88
CA THR A 29 -3.43 20.38 9.87
C THR A 29 -4.41 19.29 9.43
N GLY A 30 -4.26 18.07 9.94
CA GLY A 30 -5.02 16.90 9.50
C GLY A 30 -4.46 16.24 8.24
N LYS A 31 -3.28 16.64 7.77
CA LYS A 31 -2.66 16.07 6.56
C LYS A 31 -1.84 14.84 6.91
N ARG A 32 -1.99 13.77 6.12
CA ARG A 32 -1.12 12.59 6.18
C ARG A 32 0.28 12.92 5.64
N VAL A 33 1.31 12.70 6.45
CA VAL A 33 2.72 12.77 6.09
C VAL A 33 3.27 11.35 6.06
N LEU A 34 3.81 10.92 4.91
CA LEU A 34 4.38 9.60 4.77
C LEU A 34 5.63 9.44 5.64
N ALA A 35 5.74 8.28 6.27
CA ALA A 35 6.83 7.90 7.14
C ALA A 35 7.41 6.54 6.68
N PRO A 36 8.15 6.50 5.55
CA PRO A 36 8.61 5.25 4.96
C PRO A 36 9.75 4.60 5.74
N HIS A 37 9.87 3.27 5.66
CA HIS A 37 10.95 2.51 6.30
C HIS A 37 12.30 2.90 5.70
N PRO A 38 13.34 3.10 6.52
CA PRO A 38 13.41 2.87 7.97
C PRO A 38 13.20 4.13 8.86
N SER A 39 12.56 5.19 8.33
CA SER A 39 12.49 6.52 8.96
C SER A 39 11.20 6.81 9.72
N GLU A 40 10.36 5.80 9.99
CA GLU A 40 9.07 5.89 10.67
C GLU A 40 9.17 6.73 11.95
N PHE A 41 10.02 6.26 12.87
CA PHE A 41 10.14 6.82 14.20
C PHE A 41 10.67 8.25 14.16
N ILE A 42 11.59 8.56 13.25
CA ILE A 42 12.14 9.91 13.09
C ILE A 42 11.05 10.89 12.64
N ILE A 43 10.21 10.47 11.70
CA ILE A 43 9.12 11.30 11.17
C ILE A 43 8.01 11.44 12.21
N MET A 44 7.68 10.37 12.91
CA MET A 44 6.73 10.36 14.02
C MET A 44 7.17 11.31 15.15
N ASP A 45 8.41 11.18 15.65
CA ASP A 45 8.94 12.04 16.71
C ASP A 45 8.98 13.52 16.29
N ARG A 46 9.28 13.79 15.01
CA ARG A 46 9.28 15.15 14.48
C ARG A 46 7.88 15.77 14.46
N ILE A 47 6.84 14.98 14.22
CA ILE A 47 5.46 15.47 14.04
C ILE A 47 4.69 15.45 15.36
N LEU A 48 4.80 14.38 16.15
CA LEU A 48 4.07 14.19 17.40
C LEU A 48 4.87 14.59 18.65
N GLY A 49 6.20 14.69 18.52
CA GLY A 49 7.13 14.90 19.63
C GLY A 49 7.65 13.58 20.22
N GLU A 50 8.90 13.59 20.71
CA GLU A 50 9.61 12.41 21.27
C GLU A 50 8.90 11.72 22.45
N ASN A 51 7.93 12.38 23.09
CA ASN A 51 7.18 11.86 24.23
C ASN A 51 5.66 11.82 23.96
N ALA A 52 5.26 11.66 22.69
CA ALA A 52 3.86 11.47 22.33
C ALA A 52 3.25 10.31 23.13
N SER A 53 2.03 10.49 23.63
CA SER A 53 1.32 9.42 24.31
C SER A 53 0.97 8.31 23.32
N GLU A 54 0.84 7.07 23.82
CA GLU A 54 0.38 5.94 23.02
C GLU A 54 -1.00 6.21 22.39
N GLU A 55 -1.89 6.88 23.11
CA GLU A 55 -3.20 7.32 22.61
C GLU A 55 -3.06 8.24 21.39
N LEU A 56 -2.18 9.25 21.45
CA LEU A 56 -1.95 10.18 20.35
C LEU A 56 -1.31 9.47 19.15
N ILE A 57 -0.37 8.56 19.39
CA ILE A 57 0.27 7.76 18.35
C ILE A 57 -0.78 6.91 17.63
N ASN A 58 -1.62 6.18 18.37
CA ASN A 58 -2.67 5.34 17.78
C ASN A 58 -3.71 6.17 17.01
N GLU A 59 -4.09 7.34 17.52
CA GLU A 59 -5.02 8.25 16.84
C GLU A 59 -4.44 8.77 15.52
N ARG A 60 -3.16 9.17 15.53
CA ARG A 60 -2.56 9.95 14.43
C ARG A 60 -1.66 9.17 13.50
N THR A 61 -1.48 7.88 13.72
CA THR A 61 -0.72 7.03 12.80
C THR A 61 -1.63 6.01 12.11
N GLY A 62 -1.20 5.56 10.94
CA GLY A 62 -1.89 4.53 10.17
C GLY A 62 -0.99 4.04 9.04
N TYR A 63 -1.53 3.17 8.20
CA TYR A 63 -0.81 2.58 7.08
C TYR A 63 -1.58 2.77 5.79
N LEU A 64 -0.87 3.19 4.74
CA LEU A 64 -1.40 3.16 3.38
C LEU A 64 -0.98 1.87 2.70
N GLU A 65 -1.93 1.21 2.06
CA GLU A 65 -1.71 0.05 1.23
C GLU A 65 -2.21 0.28 -0.20
N GLY A 66 -1.70 -0.52 -1.11
CA GLY A 66 -2.13 -0.53 -2.50
C GLY A 66 -3.47 -1.23 -2.57
N TRP A 67 -4.48 -0.54 -3.09
CA TRP A 67 -5.79 -1.09 -3.37
C TRP A 67 -6.00 -1.15 -4.88
N LEU A 68 -6.02 -2.35 -5.44
CA LEU A 68 -6.22 -2.61 -6.86
C LEU A 68 -7.71 -2.57 -7.19
N CYS A 69 -8.11 -1.62 -8.04
CA CYS A 69 -9.43 -1.62 -8.65
C CYS A 69 -9.53 -2.73 -9.71
N LEU A 70 -10.52 -3.61 -9.59
CA LEU A 70 -10.72 -4.70 -10.55
C LEU A 70 -11.45 -4.27 -11.82
N ASP A 71 -12.09 -3.10 -11.83
CA ASP A 71 -12.80 -2.58 -13.00
C ASP A 71 -11.87 -1.81 -13.96
N CYS A 72 -10.93 -1.01 -13.42
CA CYS A 72 -10.02 -0.19 -14.24
C CYS A 72 -8.54 -0.49 -14.08
N LEU A 73 -8.20 -1.46 -13.22
CA LEU A 73 -6.84 -1.98 -12.98
C LEU A 73 -5.82 -0.93 -12.50
N SER A 74 -6.28 0.24 -12.00
CA SER A 74 -5.41 1.18 -11.31
C SER A 74 -5.31 0.87 -9.82
N ILE A 75 -4.16 1.19 -9.25
CA ILE A 75 -3.92 1.11 -7.81
C ILE A 75 -4.21 2.48 -7.19
N SER A 76 -4.90 2.46 -6.05
CA SER A 76 -5.06 3.62 -5.17
C SER A 76 -4.29 3.37 -3.88
N SER A 77 -3.75 4.43 -3.30
CA SER A 77 -3.11 4.37 -1.98
C SER A 77 -4.16 4.71 -0.94
N LEU A 78 -4.60 3.70 -0.18
CA LEU A 78 -5.69 3.81 0.80
C LEU A 78 -5.25 3.23 2.14
N ASP A 79 -5.71 3.84 3.22
CA ASP A 79 -5.74 3.20 4.53
C ASP A 79 -6.96 2.28 4.57
N LEU A 80 -6.74 0.96 4.51
CA LEU A 80 -7.82 -0.01 4.33
C LEU A 80 -8.76 -0.10 5.55
N GLU A 81 -8.34 0.42 6.69
CA GLU A 81 -9.15 0.45 7.92
C GLU A 81 -9.91 1.77 8.09
N ARG A 82 -9.38 2.87 7.55
CA ARG A 82 -9.90 4.23 7.82
C ARG A 82 -10.52 4.91 6.60
N ASP A 83 -10.12 4.55 5.38
CA ASP A 83 -10.61 5.18 4.16
C ASP A 83 -11.86 4.49 3.62
N VAL A 84 -12.61 5.23 2.80
CA VAL A 84 -13.62 4.64 1.91
C VAL A 84 -12.89 3.81 0.86
N LEU A 85 -13.22 2.52 0.77
CA LEU A 85 -12.64 1.58 -0.19
C LEU A 85 -13.19 1.80 -1.60
N GLU A 86 -12.72 2.87 -2.24
CA GLU A 86 -13.07 3.25 -3.60
C GLU A 86 -11.84 3.60 -4.45
N CYS A 87 -11.94 3.32 -5.75
CA CYS A 87 -10.90 3.68 -6.69
C CYS A 87 -10.78 5.19 -6.84
N GLN A 88 -9.62 5.77 -6.54
CA GLN A 88 -9.36 7.19 -6.74
C GLN A 88 -9.37 7.63 -8.22
N LYS A 89 -9.36 6.66 -9.16
CA LYS A 89 -9.42 6.91 -10.60
C LYS A 89 -10.84 6.83 -11.18
N CYS A 90 -11.61 5.81 -10.80
CA CYS A 90 -12.94 5.55 -11.40
C CYS A 90 -14.10 5.45 -10.39
N GLN A 91 -13.84 5.64 -9.10
CA GLN A 91 -14.81 5.57 -8.00
C GLN A 91 -15.51 4.21 -7.82
N SER A 92 -15.03 3.17 -8.52
CA SER A 92 -15.52 1.82 -8.28
C SER A 92 -15.13 1.36 -6.87
N ILE A 93 -16.04 0.65 -6.21
CA ILE A 93 -15.80 -0.05 -4.94
C ILE A 93 -15.34 -1.50 -5.14
N HIS A 94 -15.24 -1.95 -6.39
CA HIS A 94 -14.77 -3.29 -6.73
C HIS A 94 -13.24 -3.30 -6.78
N GLY A 95 -12.63 -3.73 -5.68
CA GLY A 95 -11.19 -3.86 -5.61
C GLY A 95 -10.74 -4.80 -4.49
N LYS A 96 -9.44 -4.97 -4.40
CA LYS A 96 -8.75 -5.80 -3.41
C LYS A 96 -7.44 -5.13 -3.00
N SER A 97 -6.95 -5.42 -1.79
CA SER A 97 -5.58 -5.03 -1.46
C SER A 97 -4.58 -5.74 -2.39
N VAL A 98 -3.43 -5.14 -2.64
CA VAL A 98 -2.34 -5.77 -3.41
C VAL A 98 -1.86 -7.04 -2.72
N ASN A 99 -1.84 -7.08 -1.38
CA ASN A 99 -1.52 -8.26 -0.60
C ASN A 99 -2.51 -9.41 -0.87
N ASP A 100 -3.81 -9.12 -0.92
CA ASP A 100 -4.85 -10.12 -1.23
C ASP A 100 -4.79 -10.62 -2.68
N MET A 101 -4.10 -9.90 -3.57
CA MET A 101 -3.91 -10.32 -4.95
C MET A 101 -2.82 -11.38 -5.07
N ILE A 102 -1.88 -11.49 -4.13
CA ILE A 102 -0.82 -12.50 -4.17
C ILE A 102 -1.44 -13.90 -4.17
N GLY A 103 -0.99 -14.75 -5.09
CA GLY A 103 -1.52 -16.09 -5.31
C GLY A 103 -2.88 -16.13 -6.02
N GLN A 104 -3.46 -14.98 -6.36
CA GLN A 104 -4.72 -14.92 -7.09
C GLN A 104 -4.50 -14.90 -8.60
N ARG A 105 -5.55 -15.33 -9.32
CA ARG A 105 -5.61 -15.22 -10.76
C ARG A 105 -5.48 -13.77 -11.21
N CYS A 106 -4.70 -13.52 -12.26
CA CYS A 106 -4.49 -12.18 -12.76
C CYS A 106 -5.78 -11.59 -13.37
N PRO A 107 -6.26 -10.43 -12.90
CA PRO A 107 -7.48 -9.81 -13.42
C PRO A 107 -7.28 -9.17 -14.81
N LYS A 108 -6.03 -8.90 -15.22
CA LYS A 108 -5.72 -8.30 -16.51
C LYS A 108 -5.80 -9.29 -17.67
N CYS A 109 -5.12 -10.44 -17.56
CA CYS A 109 -5.12 -11.44 -18.64
C CYS A 109 -6.20 -12.50 -18.47
N ASN A 110 -6.68 -12.70 -17.23
CA ASN A 110 -7.68 -13.71 -16.89
C ASN A 110 -7.32 -15.08 -17.48
N ASP A 111 -6.04 -15.46 -17.46
CA ASP A 111 -5.60 -16.80 -17.86
C ASP A 111 -5.84 -17.77 -16.68
N PRO A 112 -6.41 -18.97 -16.87
CA PRO A 112 -6.65 -19.92 -15.79
C PRO A 112 -5.39 -20.35 -15.01
N SER A 113 -4.22 -20.25 -15.65
CA SER A 113 -2.91 -20.58 -15.07
C SER A 113 -2.15 -19.37 -14.55
N SER A 114 -2.66 -18.16 -14.78
CA SER A 114 -2.00 -16.94 -14.28
C SER A 114 -2.11 -16.81 -12.77
N GLU A 115 -1.01 -16.37 -12.16
CA GLU A 115 -0.92 -16.08 -10.73
C GLU A 115 -0.17 -14.77 -10.54
N ILE A 116 -0.58 -13.97 -9.57
CA ILE A 116 0.17 -12.80 -9.10
C ILE A 116 1.20 -13.29 -8.07
N GLU A 117 2.48 -13.05 -8.36
CA GLU A 117 3.59 -13.54 -7.57
C GLU A 117 4.46 -12.38 -7.06
N VAL A 118 5.14 -12.61 -5.94
CA VAL A 118 6.16 -11.71 -5.41
C VAL A 118 7.52 -12.12 -5.97
N ASN A 119 8.15 -11.20 -6.69
CA ASN A 119 9.45 -11.40 -7.30
C ASN A 119 10.48 -10.53 -6.58
N PHE A 120 11.59 -11.13 -6.16
CA PHE A 120 12.75 -10.38 -5.69
C PHE A 120 13.46 -9.75 -6.88
N THR A 121 13.58 -8.42 -6.90
CA THR A 121 14.13 -7.66 -8.03
C THR A 121 15.49 -7.04 -7.74
N GLY A 122 15.97 -7.08 -6.48
CA GLY A 122 17.35 -6.72 -6.14
C GLY A 122 17.51 -6.09 -4.76
N TRP A 123 18.65 -5.44 -4.54
CA TRP A 123 18.96 -4.68 -3.34
C TRP A 123 19.31 -3.23 -3.71
N GLU A 124 18.75 -2.24 -3.01
CA GLU A 124 19.30 -0.88 -3.03
C GLU A 124 20.50 -0.80 -2.08
N THR A 125 21.66 -0.41 -2.64
CA THR A 125 22.93 -0.12 -1.94
C THR A 125 22.97 1.29 -1.40
#